data_AF-A0A0N4VQQ7-F1
#
_entry.id   AF-A0A0N4VQQ7-F1
#
_cell.length_a   1.000
_cell.length_b   1.000
_cell.length_c   1.000
_cell.angle_alpha   90.00
_cell.angle_beta   90.00
_cell.angle_gamma   90.00
#
_symmetry.space_group_name_H-M   'P 1'
#
loop_
_entity.id
_entity.type
_entity.pdbx_description
1 polymer ?
#
loop_
_entity_poly.entity_id
_entity_poly.type
_entity_poly.pdbx_seq_one_letter_code
_entity_poly.pdbx_strand_id
1 'polypeptide(L)'
;MQEAKTLAYFASVCSIFAIIACVVTVPFLYGIINEMHDEVIGGANEFRVETDAAWYEVMEIQLEVTPPSKPIENPFMSIARRKRQDFSHLPAHCVCEPLKVSCPPGPPGPMGEPGPPGRKNLKF
;
A
#
# COMPACT_ATOMS: atom_id res chain seq x y z
N MET A 1 18.16 -56.72 -36.25
CA MET A 1 18.65 -56.31 -34.91
C MET A 1 19.65 -55.15 -34.94
N GLN A 2 20.48 -54.96 -35.97
CA GLN A 2 21.44 -53.84 -35.99
C GLN A 2 20.79 -52.45 -36.19
N GLU A 3 19.78 -52.33 -37.06
CA GLU A 3 19.00 -51.07 -37.25
C GLU A 3 18.40 -50.51 -35.95
N ALA A 4 17.88 -51.39 -35.09
CA ALA A 4 17.33 -50.96 -33.80
C ALA A 4 18.43 -50.45 -32.83
N LYS A 5 19.65 -51.02 -32.92
CA LYS A 5 20.77 -50.59 -32.09
C LYS A 5 21.34 -49.25 -32.54
N THR A 6 21.43 -49.00 -33.85
CA THR A 6 21.88 -47.70 -34.40
C THR A 6 20.91 -46.58 -34.05
N LEU A 7 19.60 -46.82 -34.17
CA LEU A 7 18.57 -45.86 -33.75
C LEU A 7 18.60 -45.58 -32.24
N ALA A 8 18.72 -46.62 -31.42
CA ALA A 8 18.80 -46.45 -29.96
C ALA A 8 20.03 -45.66 -29.53
N TYR A 9 21.18 -45.89 -30.19
CA TYR A 9 22.40 -45.13 -29.93
C TYR A 9 22.28 -43.66 -30.35
N PHE A 10 21.71 -43.39 -31.51
CA PHE A 10 21.49 -42.02 -31.97
C PHE A 10 20.55 -41.26 -31.04
N ALA A 11 19.44 -41.90 -30.64
CA ALA A 11 18.48 -41.30 -29.72
C ALA A 11 19.12 -40.98 -28.35
N SER A 12 19.92 -41.90 -27.81
CA SER A 12 20.57 -41.68 -26.50
C SER A 12 21.60 -40.55 -26.56
N VAL A 13 22.40 -40.46 -27.62
CA VAL A 13 23.35 -39.34 -27.82
C VAL A 13 22.61 -38.01 -27.94
N CYS A 14 21.51 -37.97 -28.69
CA CYS A 14 20.69 -36.77 -28.83
C CYS A 14 20.11 -36.31 -27.49
N SER A 15 19.59 -37.24 -26.68
CA SER A 15 19.08 -36.91 -25.34
C SER A 15 20.17 -36.39 -24.40
N ILE A 16 21.36 -37.01 -24.41
CA ILE A 16 22.50 -36.54 -23.61
C ILE A 16 22.90 -35.13 -24.03
N PHE A 17 22.96 -34.87 -25.34
CA PHE A 17 23.29 -33.55 -25.86
C PHE A 17 22.25 -32.50 -25.45
N ALA A 18 20.96 -32.82 -25.51
CA ALA A 18 19.90 -31.93 -25.06
C ALA A 18 20.01 -31.60 -23.56
N ILE A 19 20.34 -32.59 -22.72
CA ILE A 19 20.56 -32.37 -21.28
C ILE A 19 21.76 -31.46 -21.05
N ILE A 20 22.88 -31.70 -21.74
CA ILE A 20 24.08 -30.85 -21.63
C ILE A 20 23.75 -29.41 -22.07
N ALA A 21 23.01 -29.24 -23.16
CA ALA A 21 22.56 -27.93 -23.60
C ALA A 21 21.77 -27.20 -22.50
N CYS A 22 20.79 -27.87 -21.88
CA CYS A 22 20.04 -27.30 -20.76
C CYS A 22 20.94 -26.93 -19.56
N VAL A 23 21.89 -27.80 -19.20
CA VAL A 23 22.80 -27.57 -18.08
C VAL A 23 23.70 -26.35 -18.33
N VAL A 24 24.02 -26.03 -19.58
CA VAL A 24 24.82 -24.85 -19.94
C VAL A 24 23.97 -23.60 -20.11
N THR A 25 22.80 -23.70 -20.74
CA THR A 25 21.95 -22.53 -21.03
C THR A 25 21.31 -21.95 -19.79
N VAL A 26 20.90 -22.77 -18.83
CA VAL A 26 20.26 -22.30 -17.58
C VAL A 26 21.17 -21.37 -16.76
N PRO A 27 22.41 -21.74 -16.38
CA PRO A 27 23.28 -20.83 -15.64
C PRO A 27 23.68 -19.60 -16.46
N PHE A 28 23.84 -19.73 -17.78
CA PHE A 28 24.09 -18.59 -18.66
C PHE A 28 22.93 -17.57 -18.62
N LEU A 29 21.68 -18.04 -18.77
CA LEU A 29 20.49 -17.19 -18.68
C LEU A 29 20.35 -16.56 -17.29
N TYR A 30 20.66 -17.30 -16.22
CA TYR A 30 20.62 -16.76 -14.87
C TYR A 30 21.61 -15.61 -14.68
N GLY A 31 22.80 -15.70 -15.29
CA GLY A 31 23.76 -14.60 -15.33
C GLY A 31 23.19 -13.35 -15.99
N ILE A 32 22.60 -13.49 -17.17
CA ILE A 32 21.97 -12.37 -17.90
C ILE A 32 20.84 -11.75 -17.07
N ILE A 33 19.98 -12.58 -16.46
CA ILE A 33 18.85 -12.08 -15.66
C ILE A 33 19.34 -11.25 -14.48
N ASN A 34 20.39 -11.71 -13.77
CA ASN A 34 20.92 -10.96 -12.65
C ASN A 34 21.56 -9.64 -13.08
N GLU A 35 22.32 -9.65 -14.18
CA GLU A 35 22.90 -8.43 -14.73
C GLU A 35 21.83 -7.40 -15.10
N MET A 36 20.79 -7.83 -15.83
CA MET A 36 19.65 -6.99 -16.21
C MET A 36 18.87 -6.49 -14.99
N HIS A 37 18.70 -7.35 -13.98
CA HIS A 37 18.03 -6.99 -12.74
C HIS A 37 18.79 -5.88 -11.99
N ASP A 38 20.11 -6.02 -11.89
CA ASP A 38 20.96 -5.05 -11.20
C ASP A 38 21.03 -3.71 -11.97
N GLU A 39 21.06 -3.75 -13.31
CA GLU A 39 20.98 -2.56 -14.15
C GLU A 39 19.66 -1.80 -13.95
N VAL A 40 18.52 -2.51 -13.97
CA VAL A 40 17.20 -1.90 -13.77
C VAL A 40 17.05 -1.32 -12.37
N ILE A 41 17.47 -2.03 -11.33
CA ILE A 41 17.41 -1.51 -9.96
C ILE A 41 18.34 -0.31 -9.80
N GLY A 42 19.55 -0.38 -10.36
CA GLY A 42 20.51 0.72 -10.37
C GLY A 42 19.90 1.96 -11.01
N GLY A 43 19.40 1.85 -12.23
CA GLY A 43 18.77 2.95 -12.95
C GLY A 43 17.51 3.50 -12.27
N ALA A 44 16.68 2.63 -11.68
CA ALA A 44 15.51 3.08 -10.90
C ALA A 44 15.91 3.87 -9.64
N ASN A 45 16.97 3.45 -8.96
CA ASN A 45 17.45 4.17 -7.79
C ASN A 45 18.09 5.51 -8.15
N GLU A 46 18.87 5.56 -9.23
CA GLU A 46 19.43 6.81 -9.77
C GLU A 46 18.31 7.79 -10.15
N PHE A 47 17.32 7.34 -10.93
CA PHE A 47 16.18 8.16 -11.30
C PHE A 47 15.43 8.70 -10.07
N ARG A 48 15.26 7.86 -9.04
CA ARG A 48 14.61 8.28 -7.79
C ARG A 48 15.42 9.35 -7.07
N VAL A 49 16.74 9.22 -6.99
CA VAL A 49 17.62 10.22 -6.37
C VAL A 49 17.51 11.56 -7.09
N GLU A 50 17.61 11.56 -8.41
CA GLU A 50 17.48 12.77 -9.23
C GLU A 50 16.09 13.41 -9.11
N THR A 51 15.04 12.59 -9.12
CA THR A 51 13.66 13.07 -8.97
C THR A 51 13.40 13.63 -7.56
N ASP A 52 13.90 12.99 -6.51
CA ASP A 52 13.78 13.46 -5.13
C ASP A 52 14.52 14.79 -4.94
N ALA A 53 15.69 14.95 -5.56
CA ALA A 53 16.45 16.20 -5.55
C ALA A 53 15.68 17.33 -6.27
N ALA A 54 15.20 17.08 -7.48
CA ALA A 54 14.37 18.04 -8.21
C ALA A 54 13.07 18.39 -7.45
N TRP A 55 12.48 17.41 -6.75
CA TRP A 55 11.30 17.63 -5.92
C TRP A 55 11.58 18.58 -4.74
N TYR A 56 12.76 18.47 -4.12
CA TYR A 56 13.19 19.39 -3.06
C TYR A 56 13.33 20.83 -3.58
N GLU A 57 13.94 21.01 -4.75
CA GLU A 57 14.05 22.32 -5.41
C GLU A 57 12.67 22.94 -5.69
N VAL A 58 11.71 22.15 -6.19
CA VAL A 58 10.33 22.62 -6.41
C VAL A 58 9.66 23.06 -5.11
N MET A 59 9.92 22.36 -4.00
CA MET A 59 9.38 22.73 -2.69
C MET A 59 10.01 24.03 -2.15
N GLU A 60 11.29 24.27 -2.41
CA GLU A 60 12.00 25.48 -1.97
C GLU A 60 11.42 26.77 -2.60
N ILE A 61 10.94 26.71 -3.84
CA ILE A 61 10.26 27.84 -4.50
C ILE A 61 9.05 28.33 -3.68
N GLN A 62 8.37 27.45 -2.96
CA GLN A 62 7.27 27.87 -2.09
C GLN A 62 7.73 28.73 -0.91
N LEU A 63 8.97 28.52 -0.43
CA LEU A 63 9.54 29.35 0.64
C LEU A 63 9.92 30.74 0.12
N GLU A 64 10.39 30.86 -1.11
CA GLU A 64 10.79 32.15 -1.70
C GLU A 64 9.57 33.01 -2.10
N VAL A 65 8.50 32.38 -2.57
CA VAL A 65 7.31 33.10 -3.08
C VAL A 65 6.27 33.40 -1.97
N THR A 66 6.42 32.83 -0.77
CA THR A 66 5.48 33.06 0.35
C THR A 66 5.85 34.32 1.14
N PRO A 67 4.97 35.34 1.24
CA PRO A 67 5.24 36.53 2.03
C PRO A 67 5.36 36.20 3.54
N PRO A 68 6.30 36.82 4.29
CA PRO A 68 6.67 36.46 5.66
C PRO A 68 5.55 36.63 6.69
N SER A 69 4.45 37.31 6.33
CA SER A 69 3.28 37.52 7.18
C SER A 69 2.29 36.36 7.18
N LYS A 70 2.51 35.30 6.38
CA LYS A 70 1.59 34.16 6.26
C LYS A 70 2.24 32.89 6.81
N PRO A 71 1.56 32.12 7.68
CA PRO A 71 2.08 30.83 8.13
C PRO A 71 2.30 29.90 6.93
N ILE A 72 3.39 29.13 6.96
CA ILE A 72 3.72 28.15 5.92
C ILE A 72 2.62 27.08 5.93
N GLU A 73 1.67 27.18 5.00
CA GLU A 73 0.62 26.18 4.81
C GLU A 73 1.16 25.05 3.95
N ASN A 74 0.89 23.80 4.34
CA ASN A 74 1.31 22.64 3.55
C ASN A 74 0.59 22.66 2.18
N PRO A 75 1.33 22.66 1.06
CA PRO A 75 0.76 22.82 -0.29
C PRO A 75 -0.22 21.70 -0.69
N PHE A 76 -0.15 20.56 0.01
CA PHE A 76 -1.02 19.40 -0.21
C PHE A 76 -2.35 19.46 0.57
N MET A 77 -2.59 20.50 1.37
CA MET A 77 -3.85 20.69 2.09
C MET A 77 -5.05 20.92 1.16
N SER A 78 -4.81 21.21 -0.12
CA SER A 78 -5.83 21.27 -1.18
C SER A 78 -6.19 19.88 -1.73
N ILE A 79 -5.25 18.93 -1.67
CA ILE A 79 -5.40 17.56 -2.22
C ILE A 79 -5.95 16.60 -1.16
N ALA A 80 -5.64 16.84 0.13
CA ALA A 80 -6.24 16.10 1.22
C ALA A 80 -7.69 16.56 1.48
N ARG A 81 -8.62 15.61 1.63
CA ARG A 81 -10.02 15.87 1.93
C ARG A 81 -10.16 16.66 3.25
N ARG A 82 -10.51 17.95 3.17
CA ARG A 82 -10.79 18.80 4.34
C ARG A 82 -11.90 18.20 5.20
N LYS A 83 -11.73 18.24 6.52
CA LYS A 83 -12.77 17.84 7.48
C LYS A 83 -13.96 18.80 7.34
N ARG A 84 -15.18 18.26 7.19
CA ARG A 84 -16.41 19.05 7.01
C ARG A 84 -16.76 20.01 8.18
N GLN A 85 -16.01 19.95 9.27
CA GLN A 85 -16.17 20.79 10.47
C GLN A 85 -14.90 21.62 10.77
N ASP A 86 -14.09 21.90 9.75
CA ASP A 86 -12.96 22.82 9.86
C ASP A 86 -13.46 24.26 9.65
N PHE A 87 -13.67 24.99 10.75
CA PHE A 87 -14.18 26.37 10.75
C PHE A 87 -13.07 27.42 10.98
N SER A 88 -11.80 27.00 10.94
CA SER A 88 -10.63 27.86 11.20
C SER A 88 -10.47 29.01 10.20
N HIS A 89 -11.07 28.88 9.00
CA HIS A 89 -11.03 29.89 7.94
C HIS A 89 -12.34 30.66 7.76
N LEU A 90 -13.34 30.47 8.64
CA LEU A 90 -14.62 31.16 8.53
C LEU A 90 -14.59 32.51 9.25
N PRO A 91 -15.08 33.59 8.64
CA PRO A 91 -15.16 34.88 9.31
C PRO A 91 -16.10 34.83 10.52
N ALA A 92 -15.83 35.64 11.54
CA ALA A 92 -16.46 35.59 12.86
C ALA A 92 -18.00 35.74 12.88
N HIS A 93 -18.60 36.16 11.76
CA HIS A 93 -20.05 36.30 11.61
C HIS A 93 -20.76 35.00 11.16
N CYS A 94 -20.02 33.93 10.87
CA CYS A 94 -20.60 32.70 10.35
C CYS A 94 -20.81 31.66 11.48
N VAL A 95 -22.07 31.40 11.85
CA VAL A 95 -22.44 30.38 12.85
C VAL A 95 -22.82 29.09 12.11
N CYS A 96 -21.84 28.22 11.87
CA CYS A 96 -22.07 26.91 11.24
C CYS A 96 -22.28 25.77 12.22
N GLU A 97 -22.20 26.02 13.54
CA GLU A 97 -22.50 25.01 14.55
C GLU A 97 -24.02 24.94 14.73
N PRO A 98 -24.69 23.83 14.37
CA PRO A 98 -26.10 23.66 14.73
C PRO A 98 -26.21 23.70 16.26
N LEU A 99 -27.17 24.50 16.76
CA LEU A 99 -27.47 24.60 18.19
C LEU A 99 -27.57 23.19 18.78
N LYS A 100 -26.59 22.81 19.62
CA LYS A 100 -26.63 21.56 20.38
C LYS A 100 -27.77 21.65 21.38
N VAL A 101 -28.95 21.22 20.98
CA VAL A 101 -30.09 21.06 21.88
C VAL A 101 -29.77 19.94 22.87
N SER A 102 -29.48 20.33 24.11
CA SER A 102 -29.36 19.37 25.21
C SER A 102 -30.76 18.94 25.63
N CYS A 103 -31.27 17.88 25.04
CA CYS A 103 -32.54 17.29 25.46
C CYS A 103 -32.34 16.52 26.78
N PRO A 104 -33.26 16.65 27.75
CA PRO A 104 -33.21 15.83 28.96
C PRO A 104 -33.37 14.34 28.61
N PRO A 105 -32.79 13.42 29.41
CA PRO A 105 -33.04 12.00 29.26
C PRO A 105 -34.54 11.70 29.28
N GLY A 106 -34.99 10.77 28.43
CA GLY A 106 -36.36 10.28 28.47
C GLY A 106 -36.69 9.60 29.80
N PRO A 107 -37.99 9.44 30.14
CA PRO A 107 -38.39 8.71 31.32
C PRO A 107 -37.87 7.26 31.31
N PRO A 108 -37.61 6.65 32.48
CA PRO A 108 -37.24 5.23 32.56
C PRO A 108 -38.28 4.35 31.87
N GLY A 109 -37.82 3.29 31.19
CA GLY A 109 -38.71 2.28 30.61
C GLY A 109 -39.51 1.52 31.68
N PRO A 110 -40.59 0.83 31.29
CA PRO A 110 -41.35 -0.01 32.20
C PRO A 110 -40.49 -1.15 32.77
N MET A 111 -40.88 -1.67 33.95
CA MET A 111 -40.23 -2.82 34.55
C MET A 111 -40.30 -4.02 33.60
N GLY A 112 -39.17 -4.74 33.43
CA GLY A 112 -39.13 -5.96 32.65
C GLY A 112 -40.03 -7.05 33.21
N GLU A 113 -40.42 -8.00 32.36
CA GLU A 113 -41.21 -9.15 32.79
C GLU A 113 -40.45 -10.00 33.82
N PRO A 114 -41.15 -10.62 34.80
CA PRO A 114 -40.51 -11.53 35.74
C PRO A 114 -39.76 -12.65 35.03
N GLY A 115 -38.55 -12.95 35.51
CA GLY A 115 -37.75 -14.06 34.97
C GLY A 115 -38.45 -15.41 35.15
N PRO A 116 -38.15 -16.40 34.28
CA PRO A 116 -38.72 -17.74 34.41
C PRO A 116 -38.28 -18.40 35.73
N PRO A 117 -39.10 -19.27 36.33
CA PRO A 117 -38.77 -19.98 37.56
C PRO A 117 -37.51 -20.84 37.40
N GLY A 118 -36.62 -20.81 38.40
CA GLY A 118 -35.39 -21.59 38.42
C GLY A 118 -35.63 -23.10 38.43
N ARG A 119 -34.74 -23.87 37.76
CA ARG A 119 -34.77 -25.34 37.79
C ARG A 119 -34.44 -25.83 39.20
N LYS A 120 -35.38 -26.58 39.81
CA LYS A 120 -35.14 -27.29 41.08
C LYS A 120 -34.20 -28.47 40.81
N ASN A 121 -33.26 -28.70 41.73
CA ASN A 121 -32.46 -29.94 41.94
C ASN A 121 -30.95 -29.88 41.64
N LEU A 122 -30.21 -28.99 42.33
CA LEU A 122 -28.83 -29.30 42.72
C LEU A 122 -28.77 -29.22 44.24
N LYS A 123 -28.98 -30.38 44.90
CA LYS A 123 -28.65 -30.56 46.31
C LYS A 123 -27.13 -30.78 46.38
N PHE A 124 -26.45 -29.87 47.07
CA PHE A 124 -25.12 -30.11 47.62
C PHE A 124 -25.19 -31.20 48.69
#